data_AF-A0A3P1WKU6-F1
#
_entry.id   AF-A0A3P1WKU6-F1
#
_cell.length_a   1.000
_cell.length_b   1.000
_cell.length_c   1.000
_cell.angle_alpha   90.00
_cell.angle_beta   90.00
_cell.angle_gamma   90.00
#
_symmetry.space_group_name_H-M   'P 1'
#
loop_
_entity.id
_entity.type
_entity.pdbx_description
1 polymer ?
#
loop_
_entity_poly.entity_id
_entity_poly.type
_entity_poly.pdbx_seq_one_letter_code
_entity_poly.pdbx_strand_id
1 'polypeptide(L)'
;MSDKVSERELQEQLAALTERVASLEAQLAALDSHKQIPEQHLVAIGAAVAAYFGHKAKVRAVRFRQQSRWAAASRGRVHDRSVPHVR
;
A
#
# COMPACT_ATOMS: atom_id res chain seq x y z
N MET A 1 -32.72 47.92 -25.60
CA MET A 1 -31.91 48.40 -24.46
C MET A 1 -31.84 47.27 -23.46
N SER A 2 -30.61 46.73 -23.32
CA SER A 2 -30.13 45.68 -22.41
C SER A 2 -31.17 44.90 -21.62
N ASP A 3 -31.16 43.60 -21.90
CA ASP A 3 -31.65 42.49 -21.10
C ASP A 3 -31.17 42.66 -19.64
N LYS A 4 -31.95 43.38 -18.83
CA LYS A 4 -31.66 43.57 -17.41
C LYS A 4 -32.31 42.42 -16.68
N VAL A 5 -31.62 41.28 -16.65
CA VAL A 5 -31.82 40.29 -15.59
C VAL A 5 -31.89 41.08 -14.29
N SER A 6 -32.98 40.93 -13.55
CA SER A 6 -33.21 41.82 -12.40
C SER A 6 -32.07 41.58 -11.40
N GLU A 7 -31.54 42.65 -10.79
CA GLU A 7 -30.41 42.53 -9.85
C GLU A 7 -30.69 41.51 -8.74
N ARG A 8 -31.96 41.36 -8.37
CA ARG A 8 -32.44 40.37 -7.41
C ARG A 8 -32.30 38.94 -7.91
N GLU A 9 -32.62 38.70 -9.18
CA GLU A 9 -32.53 37.39 -9.82
C GLU A 9 -31.06 36.96 -9.99
N LEU A 10 -30.17 37.91 -10.29
CA LEU A 10 -28.72 37.68 -10.26
C LEU A 10 -28.21 37.35 -8.86
N GLN A 11 -28.69 38.04 -7.82
CA GLN A 11 -28.33 37.76 -6.44
C GLN A 11 -28.80 36.38 -5.98
N GLU A 12 -30.02 35.99 -6.34
CA GLU A 12 -30.57 34.66 -6.05
C GLU A 12 -29.77 33.57 -6.78
N GLN A 13 -29.43 33.78 -8.04
CA GLN A 13 -28.59 32.86 -8.81
C GLN A 13 -27.18 32.76 -8.24
N LEU A 14 -26.56 33.88 -7.85
CA LEU A 14 -25.24 33.89 -7.24
C LEU A 14 -25.26 33.16 -5.89
N ALA A 15 -26.27 33.40 -5.05
CA ALA A 15 -26.44 32.71 -3.78
C ALA A 15 -26.56 31.18 -3.98
N ALA A 16 -27.40 30.75 -4.92
CA ALA A 16 -27.55 29.33 -5.26
C ALA A 16 -26.26 28.73 -5.84
N LEU A 17 -25.49 29.50 -6.62
CA LEU A 17 -24.22 29.05 -7.16
C LEU A 17 -23.16 28.92 -6.05
N THR A 18 -23.09 29.88 -5.13
CA THR A 18 -22.16 29.83 -3.99
C THR A 18 -22.47 28.66 -3.07
N GLU A 19 -23.74 28.35 -2.83
CA GLU A 19 -24.13 27.19 -2.01
C GLU A 19 -23.71 25.86 -2.68
N ARG A 20 -23.91 25.76 -4.00
CA ARG A 20 -23.46 24.59 -4.78
C ARG A 20 -21.95 24.46 -4.76
N VAL A 21 -21.21 25.55 -4.96
CA VAL A 21 -19.74 25.55 -4.91
C VAL A 21 -19.26 25.12 -3.53
N ALA A 22 -19.82 25.66 -2.45
CA ALA A 22 -19.48 25.26 -1.09
C ALA A 22 -19.75 23.77 -0.83
N SER A 23 -20.87 23.22 -1.35
CA SER A 23 -21.16 21.80 -1.23
C SER A 23 -20.16 20.91 -1.99
N LEU A 24 -19.73 21.35 -3.17
CA LEU A 24 -18.77 20.63 -4.00
C LEU A 24 -17.36 20.68 -3.41
N GLU A 25 -16.96 21.83 -2.86
CA GLU A 25 -15.69 21.99 -2.15
C GLU A 25 -15.65 21.09 -0.90
N ALA A 26 -16.76 20.98 -0.15
CA ALA A 26 -16.84 20.06 0.99
C ALA A 26 -16.72 18.58 0.57
N GLN A 27 -17.35 18.19 -0.54
CA GLN A 27 -17.24 16.85 -1.10
C GLN A 27 -15.81 16.55 -1.60
N LEU A 28 -15.17 17.52 -2.26
CA LEU A 28 -13.79 17.39 -2.70
C LEU A 28 -12.81 17.28 -1.53
N ALA A 29 -12.99 18.08 -0.47
CA ALA A 29 -12.18 17.99 0.74
C ALA A 29 -12.32 16.61 1.40
N ALA A 30 -13.54 16.06 1.47
CA ALA A 30 -13.77 14.71 1.96
C ALA A 30 -13.06 13.65 1.09
N LEU A 31 -13.15 13.76 -0.24
CA LEU A 31 -12.51 12.82 -1.16
C LEU A 31 -10.98 12.90 -1.15
N ASP A 32 -10.39 14.09 -1.02
CA ASP A 32 -8.95 14.25 -0.94
C ASP A 32 -8.36 13.63 0.33
N SER A 33 -9.11 13.65 1.44
CA SER A 33 -8.71 12.94 2.66
C SER A 33 -8.62 11.41 2.48
N HIS A 34 -9.39 10.85 1.53
CA HIS A 34 -9.39 9.43 1.18
C HIS A 34 -8.38 9.04 0.09
N LYS A 35 -7.69 10.02 -0.54
CA LYS A 35 -6.76 9.76 -1.65
C LYS A 35 -5.35 9.36 -1.23
N GLN A 36 -5.03 9.29 0.06
CA GLN A 36 -3.75 8.69 0.46
C GLN A 36 -3.80 7.19 0.20
N ILE A 37 -3.47 6.82 -1.04
CA ILE A 37 -3.22 5.44 -1.43
C ILE A 37 -2.02 4.98 -0.58
N PRO A 38 -2.19 3.98 0.29
CA PRO A 38 -1.11 3.53 1.15
C PRO A 38 0.03 3.00 0.27
N GLU A 39 1.26 3.32 0.67
CA GLU A 39 2.48 3.04 -0.09
C GLU A 39 2.58 1.57 -0.54
N GLN A 40 2.11 0.64 0.30
CA GLN A 40 2.02 -0.78 -0.01
C GLN A 40 1.28 -1.09 -1.32
N HIS A 41 0.21 -0.35 -1.65
CA HIS A 41 -0.55 -0.55 -2.88
C HIS A 41 0.20 0.00 -4.09
N LEU A 42 0.89 1.14 -3.97
CA LEU A 42 1.73 1.68 -5.03
C LEU A 42 2.88 0.71 -5.38
N VAL A 43 3.52 0.12 -4.37
CA VAL A 43 4.57 -0.88 -4.54
C VAL A 43 4.02 -2.15 -5.18
N ALA A 44 2.84 -2.63 -4.74
CA ALA A 44 2.21 -3.82 -5.30
C ALA A 44 1.82 -3.63 -6.78
N ILE A 45 1.24 -2.47 -7.12
CA ILE A 45 0.91 -2.10 -8.51
C ILE A 45 2.20 -2.02 -9.35
N GLY A 46 3.23 -1.34 -8.85
CA GLY A 46 4.53 -1.24 -9.54
C GLY A 46 5.18 -2.61 -9.77
N ALA A 47 5.11 -3.51 -8.78
CA ALA A 47 5.62 -4.88 -8.90
C ALA A 47 4.83 -5.71 -9.93
N ALA A 48 3.50 -5.59 -9.95
CA ALA A 48 2.65 -6.29 -10.91
C ALA A 48 2.93 -5.82 -12.35
N VAL A 49 3.06 -4.51 -12.56
CA VAL A 49 3.41 -3.91 -13.85
C VAL A 49 4.82 -4.34 -14.29
N ALA A 50 5.79 -4.29 -13.39
CA ALA A 50 7.16 -4.76 -13.66
C ALA A 50 7.18 -6.25 -14.05
N ALA A 51 6.42 -7.09 -13.35
CA ALA A 51 6.29 -8.51 -13.67
C ALA A 51 5.62 -8.73 -15.05
N TYR A 52 4.58 -7.96 -15.37
CA TYR A 52 3.88 -8.01 -16.66
C TYR A 52 4.83 -7.65 -17.82
N PHE A 53 5.62 -6.60 -17.67
CA PHE A 53 6.64 -6.21 -18.67
C PHE A 53 7.89 -7.10 -18.67
N GLY A 54 7.91 -8.18 -17.89
CA GLY A 54 9.00 -9.15 -17.87
C GLY A 54 10.25 -8.68 -17.12
N HIS A 55 10.14 -7.63 -16.30
CA HIS A 55 11.21 -7.19 -15.42
C HIS A 55 11.42 -8.21 -14.29
N LYS A 56 12.30 -9.18 -14.54
CA LYS A 56 12.73 -10.15 -13.54
C LYS A 56 13.57 -9.45 -12.49
N ALA A 57 12.95 -9.04 -11.38
CA ALA A 57 13.69 -8.56 -10.21
C ALA A 57 14.72 -9.64 -9.83
N LYS A 58 16.00 -9.25 -9.77
CA LYS A 58 17.10 -10.15 -9.44
C LYS A 58 16.94 -10.57 -7.98
N VAL A 59 16.28 -11.68 -7.73
CA VAL A 59 16.22 -12.31 -6.41
C VAL A 59 17.65 -12.68 -6.03
N ARG A 60 18.30 -11.83 -5.23
CA ARG A 60 19.61 -12.13 -4.64
C ARG A 60 19.36 -13.15 -3.53
N ALA A 61 19.18 -14.41 -3.95
CA ALA A 61 19.06 -15.62 -3.16
C ALA A 61 18.64 -15.38 -1.70
N VAL A 62 17.36 -15.58 -1.38
CA VAL A 62 16.93 -15.81 0.00
C VAL A 62 17.56 -17.13 0.43
N ARG A 63 18.76 -17.04 1.00
CA ARG A 63 19.50 -18.20 1.50
C ARG A 63 18.83 -18.60 2.80
N PHE A 64 17.70 -19.29 2.71
CA PHE A 64 17.18 -20.07 3.83
C PHE A 64 18.31 -21.01 4.22
N ARG A 65 18.92 -20.78 5.40
CA ARG A 65 19.94 -21.68 5.92
C ARG A 65 19.29 -23.04 6.09
N GLN A 66 19.49 -23.94 5.12
CA GLN A 66 19.17 -25.35 5.23
C GLN A 66 20.17 -26.01 6.21
N GLN A 67 20.16 -25.58 7.46
CA GLN A 67 20.65 -26.41 8.53
C GLN A 67 19.54 -27.43 8.78
N SER A 68 19.58 -28.54 8.05
CA SER A 68 18.81 -29.74 8.43
C SER A 68 19.19 -30.04 9.87
N ARG A 69 18.30 -29.71 10.82
CA ARG A 69 18.52 -29.93 12.25
C ARG A 69 18.90 -31.39 12.52
N TRP A 70 18.42 -32.29 11.67
CA TRP A 70 18.79 -33.71 11.67
C TRP A 70 20.27 -33.96 11.34
N ALA A 71 20.80 -33.35 10.28
CA ALA A 71 22.22 -33.49 9.92
C ALA A 71 23.16 -32.85 10.95
N ALA A 72 22.72 -31.78 11.62
CA ALA A 72 23.47 -31.18 12.73
C ALA A 72 23.40 -32.05 14.01
N ALA A 73 22.22 -32.59 14.33
CA ALA A 73 22.01 -33.45 15.50
C ALA A 73 22.72 -34.80 15.37
N SER A 74 22.80 -35.37 14.16
CA SER A 74 23.50 -36.65 13.94
C SER A 74 25.01 -36.51 14.14
N ARG A 75 25.63 -35.42 13.68
CA ARG A 75 27.05 -35.14 13.92
C ARG A 75 27.36 -35.00 15.42
N GLY A 76 26.50 -34.31 16.17
CA GLY A 76 26.65 -34.19 17.63
C GLY A 76 26.62 -35.55 18.32
N ARG A 77 25.72 -36.45 17.90
CA ARG A 77 25.58 -37.80 18.48
C ARG A 77 26.73 -38.74 18.12
N VAL A 78 27.32 -38.64 16.93
CA VAL A 78 28.49 -39.45 16.55
C VAL A 78 29.73 -39.09 17.39
N HIS A 79 29.81 -37.84 17.87
CA HIS A 79 30.89 -37.38 18.73
C HIS A 79 30.58 -37.52 20.23
N ASP A 80 29.37 -37.96 20.59
CA ASP A 80 28.99 -38.21 21.99
C ASP A 80 29.58 -39.56 22.44
N ARG A 81 30.48 -39.49 23.41
CA ARG A 81 31.21 -40.62 23.99
C ARG A 81 30.72 -40.94 25.40
N SER A 82 29.61 -40.35 25.83
CA SER A 82 29.05 -40.62 27.15
C SER A 82 28.55 -42.07 27.23
N VAL A 83 29.04 -42.80 28.24
CA VAL A 83 28.65 -44.19 28.48
C VAL A 83 27.58 -44.19 29.58
N PRO A 84 26.42 -44.85 29.42
CA PRO A 84 25.23 -44.65 30.28
C PRO A 84 25.36 -45.03 31.77
N HIS A 85 26.50 -45.52 32.23
CA HIS A 85 26.67 -46.07 33.58
C HIS A 85 27.76 -45.39 34.42
N VAL A 86 28.35 -44.29 33.96
CA VAL A 86 29.27 -43.49 34.77
C VAL A 86 28.50 -42.27 35.28
N ARG A 87 28.08 -42.32 36.55
CA ARG A 87 27.62 -41.18 37.34
C ARG A 87 28.62 -40.97 38.47
#